data_AF-A0A3A4K460-F1
#
_entry.id   AF-A0A3A4K460-F1
#
_cell.length_a   1.000
_cell.length_b   1.000
_cell.length_c   1.000
_cell.angle_alpha   90.00
_cell.angle_beta   90.00
_cell.angle_gamma   90.00
#
_symmetry.space_group_name_H-M   'P 1'
#
loop_
_entity.id
_entity.type
_entity.pdbx_description
1 polymer ?
#
loop_
_entity_poly.entity_id
_entity_poly.type
_entity_poly.pdbx_seq_one_letter_code
_entity_poly.pdbx_strand_id
1 'polypeptide(L)'
;MSDDAEYLEPANSVIEKLGGPEKAAEAAGVHVTRARRWRLPKNPANPKNGGTGGIIPSTHQQPLLDWARAHNIELTPEDFFVRAHPRSRSRESCGRSVAA
;
A
#
# COMPACT_ATOMS: atom_id res chain seq x y z
N MET A 1 8.65 -10.73 22.63
CA MET A 1 7.44 -9.91 22.36
C MET A 1 7.32 -9.80 20.85
N SER A 2 6.80 -10.86 20.23
CA SER A 2 6.48 -10.86 18.79
C SER A 2 4.98 -10.98 18.70
N ASP A 3 4.30 -9.84 18.84
CA ASP A 3 2.95 -9.68 18.32
C ASP A 3 3.10 -9.55 16.81
N ASP A 4 3.01 -10.67 16.08
CA ASP A 4 2.77 -10.72 14.64
C ASP A 4 1.37 -10.16 14.37
N ALA A 5 1.18 -8.87 14.67
CA ALA A 5 0.03 -8.12 14.21
C ALA A 5 0.07 -8.18 12.69
N GLU A 6 -0.96 -8.81 12.12
CA GLU A 6 -1.20 -9.03 10.70
C GLU A 6 -1.26 -7.69 9.95
N TYR A 7 -0.10 -7.07 9.75
CA TYR A 7 0.02 -5.82 9.04
C TYR A 7 -0.19 -6.08 7.56
N LEU A 8 -1.04 -5.26 6.96
CA LEU A 8 -1.40 -5.42 5.57
C LEU A 8 -0.37 -4.74 4.67
N GLU A 9 0.05 -5.49 3.66
CA GLU A 9 0.85 -5.01 2.54
C GLU A 9 -0.03 -4.29 1.51
N PRO A 10 0.49 -3.29 0.78
CA PRO A 10 1.87 -2.81 0.75
C PRO A 10 2.29 -1.78 1.81
N ALA A 11 1.34 -1.25 2.59
CA ALA A 11 1.63 -0.13 3.51
C ALA A 11 2.72 -0.46 4.53
N ASN A 12 2.77 -1.70 5.00
CA ASN A 12 3.77 -2.13 5.96
C ASN A 12 5.19 -2.09 5.36
N SER A 13 5.43 -2.71 4.20
CA SER A 13 6.73 -2.61 3.52
C SER A 13 7.17 -1.17 3.27
N VAL A 14 6.26 -0.29 2.84
CA VAL A 14 6.60 1.13 2.62
C VAL A 14 7.02 1.81 3.92
N ILE A 15 6.27 1.60 5.00
CA ILE A 15 6.57 2.22 6.30
C ILE A 15 7.89 1.70 6.87
N GLU A 16 8.17 0.40 6.74
CA GLU A 16 9.43 -0.20 7.19
C GLU A 16 10.62 0.33 6.36
N LYS A 17 10.48 0.47 5.03
CA LYS A 17 11.50 1.10 4.16
C LYS A 17 11.84 2.53 4.58
N LEU A 18 10.85 3.29 5.06
CA LEU A 18 11.04 4.66 5.55
C LEU A 18 11.70 4.73 6.93
N GLY A 19 11.91 3.60 7.61
CA GLY A 19 12.45 3.55 8.97
C GLY A 19 11.38 3.63 10.06
N GLY A 20 10.12 3.30 9.73
CA GLY A 20 9.04 3.14 10.70
C GLY A 20 7.95 4.21 10.64
N PRO A 21 6.89 4.05 11.46
CA PRO A 21 5.68 4.88 11.39
C PRO A 21 5.91 6.34 11.78
N GLU A 22 6.92 6.64 12.59
CA GLU A 22 7.28 8.01 12.97
C GLU A 22 7.86 8.78 11.78
N LYS A 23 8.76 8.16 11.03
CA LYS A 23 9.35 8.74 9.81
C LYS A 23 8.33 8.86 8.69
N ALA A 24 7.47 7.87 8.51
CA ALA A 24 6.36 7.98 7.57
C ALA A 24 5.38 9.11 7.94
N ALA A 25 5.14 9.35 9.24
CA ALA A 25 4.27 10.43 9.70
C ALA A 25 4.90 11.81 9.47
N GLU A 26 6.20 11.94 9.75
CA GLU A 26 7.01 13.13 9.47
C GLU A 26 6.97 13.48 7.97
N ALA A 27 7.26 12.49 7.12
CA ALA A 27 7.28 12.64 5.67
C ALA A 27 5.91 13.04 5.08
N ALA A 28 4.83 12.46 5.58
CA ALA A 28 3.48 12.73 5.08
C ALA A 28 2.80 13.94 5.74
N GLY A 29 3.42 14.56 6.75
CA GLY A 29 2.83 15.67 7.50
C GLY A 29 1.57 15.29 8.28
N VAL A 30 1.51 14.07 8.83
CA VAL A 30 0.35 13.56 9.59
C VAL A 30 0.75 13.13 11.00
N HIS A 31 -0.24 12.95 11.88
CA HIS A 31 0.01 12.37 13.19
C HIS A 31 0.43 10.90 13.09
N VAL A 32 1.37 10.45 13.94
CA VAL A 32 1.91 9.08 13.97
C VAL A 32 0.83 8.00 14.03
N THR A 33 -0.25 8.25 14.78
CA THR A 33 -1.40 7.33 14.86
C THR A 33 -2.06 7.10 13.50
N ARG A 34 -2.10 8.11 12.60
CA ARG A 34 -2.65 7.94 11.24
C ARG A 34 -1.72 7.07 10.40
N ALA A 35 -0.42 7.32 10.45
CA ALA A 35 0.55 6.50 9.72
C ALA A 35 0.49 5.02 10.17
N ARG A 36 0.41 4.76 11.49
CA ARG A 36 0.26 3.39 12.03
C ARG A 36 -1.00 2.70 11.51
N ARG A 37 -2.10 3.43 11.32
CA ARG A 37 -3.39 2.89 10.84
C ARG A 37 -3.37 2.47 9.37
N TRP A 38 -2.42 2.92 8.56
CA TRP A 38 -2.34 2.51 7.15
C TRP A 38 -2.07 1.01 6.99
N ARG A 39 -1.43 0.40 7.99
CA ARG A 39 -1.12 -1.03 8.02
C ARG A 39 -2.28 -1.89 8.54
N LEU A 40 -3.35 -1.28 9.02
CA LEU A 40 -4.48 -1.98 9.65
C LEU A 40 -5.59 -2.27 8.62
N PRO A 41 -6.36 -3.35 8.82
CA PRO A 41 -7.54 -3.64 8.03
C PRO A 41 -8.59 -2.53 8.11
N LYS A 42 -9.40 -2.41 7.05
CA LYS A 42 -10.60 -1.59 7.09
C LYS A 42 -11.59 -2.22 8.06
N ASN A 43 -12.24 -1.40 8.88
CA ASN A 43 -13.31 -1.87 9.75
C ASN A 43 -14.66 -1.76 8.99
N PRO A 44 -15.34 -2.87 8.67
CA PRO A 44 -16.60 -2.83 7.93
C PRO A 44 -17.76 -2.22 8.73
N ALA A 45 -17.73 -2.33 10.08
CA ALA A 45 -18.76 -1.74 10.95
C ALA A 45 -18.59 -0.22 11.11
N ASN A 46 -17.38 0.31 10.91
CA ASN A 46 -17.12 1.74 10.94
C ASN A 46 -16.07 2.15 9.89
N PRO A 47 -16.50 2.47 8.65
CA PRO A 47 -15.61 2.85 7.56
C PRO A 47 -14.80 4.13 7.85
N LYS A 48 -15.28 5.00 8.74
CA LYS A 48 -14.63 6.27 9.09
C LYS A 48 -13.53 6.12 10.15
N ASN A 49 -13.57 5.06 10.95
CA ASN A 49 -12.64 4.83 12.07
C ASN A 49 -11.75 3.58 11.90
N GLY A 50 -11.79 2.92 10.74
CA GLY A 50 -10.93 1.77 10.41
C GLY A 50 -9.53 2.14 9.91
N GLY A 51 -8.69 1.12 9.68
CA GLY A 51 -7.46 1.27 8.90
C GLY A 51 -7.75 1.45 7.41
N THR A 52 -6.72 1.53 6.57
CA THR A 52 -6.88 1.72 5.12
C THR A 52 -6.89 0.42 4.34
N GLY A 53 -6.77 -0.72 5.03
CA GLY A 53 -6.69 -2.03 4.38
C GLY A 53 -5.32 -2.29 3.76
N GLY A 54 -4.24 -1.76 4.35
CA GLY A 54 -2.89 -1.94 3.84
C GLY A 54 -2.49 -0.99 2.71
N ILE A 55 -3.31 0.02 2.39
CA ILE A 55 -3.04 0.95 1.28
C ILE A 55 -2.77 2.34 1.84
N ILE A 56 -1.63 2.93 1.50
CA ILE A 56 -1.35 4.33 1.86
C ILE A 56 -2.19 5.24 0.94
N PRO A 57 -2.98 6.18 1.48
CA PRO A 57 -3.79 7.09 0.67
C PRO A 57 -2.94 7.88 -0.33
N SER A 58 -3.45 8.06 -1.56
CA SER A 58 -2.72 8.72 -2.65
C SER A 58 -2.23 10.12 -2.32
N THR A 59 -2.96 10.87 -1.49
CA THR A 59 -2.56 12.21 -1.00
C THR A 59 -1.21 12.22 -0.29
N HIS A 60 -0.80 11.10 0.31
CA HIS A 60 0.45 10.99 1.07
C HIS A 60 1.59 10.34 0.27
N GLN A 61 1.32 9.73 -0.87
CA GLN A 61 2.34 8.99 -1.64
C GLN A 61 3.45 9.90 -2.17
N GLN A 62 3.08 11.05 -2.75
CA GLN A 62 4.06 12.00 -3.29
C GLN A 62 4.97 12.60 -2.20
N PRO A 63 4.45 13.12 -1.06
CA PRO A 63 5.29 13.55 0.06
C PRO A 63 6.25 12.47 0.58
N LEU A 64 5.80 11.21 0.66
CA LEU A 64 6.63 10.09 1.10
C LEU A 64 7.79 9.82 0.12
N LEU A 65 7.53 9.87 -1.18
CA LEU A 65 8.56 9.73 -2.22
C LEU A 65 9.58 10.86 -2.17
N ASP A 66 9.12 12.10 -2.01
CA ASP A 66 10.01 13.27 -1.96
C ASP A 66 10.88 13.26 -0.70
N TRP A 67 10.32 12.87 0.45
CA TRP A 67 11.09 12.69 1.68
C TRP A 67 12.10 11.55 1.56
N ALA A 68 11.72 10.42 0.97
CA ALA A 68 12.62 9.29 0.73
C ALA A 68 13.80 9.68 -0.16
N ARG A 69 13.55 10.42 -1.25
CA ARG A 69 14.61 10.97 -2.11
C ARG A 69 15.55 11.90 -1.35
N ALA A 70 15.01 12.80 -0.52
CA ALA A 70 15.82 13.71 0.29
C ALA A 70 16.72 12.97 1.31
N HIS A 71 16.31 11.77 1.75
CA HIS A 71 17.04 10.95 2.72
C HIS A 71 17.81 9.78 2.10
N ASN A 72 17.93 9.72 0.76
CA ASN A 72 18.58 8.63 0.02
C ASN A 72 18.01 7.23 0.30
N ILE A 73 16.69 7.15 0.53
CA ILE A 73 15.97 5.89 0.71
C ILE A 73 15.42 5.44 -0.63
N GLU A 74 15.68 4.19 -1.00
CA GLU A 74 15.14 3.57 -2.22
C GLU A 74 13.66 3.20 -2.03
N LEU A 75 12.80 4.21 -2.21
CA LEU A 75 11.36 4.06 -2.26
C LEU A 75 10.85 4.39 -3.67
N THR A 76 10.20 3.42 -4.30
CA THR A 76 9.67 3.55 -5.65
C THR A 76 8.15 3.71 -5.63
N PRO A 77 7.53 4.31 -6.67
CA PRO A 77 6.07 4.35 -6.78
C PRO A 77 5.43 2.96 -6.79
N GLU A 78 6.12 1.94 -7.31
CA GLU A 78 5.64 0.56 -7.37
C GLU A 78 5.40 -0.05 -5.99
N ASP A 79 6.15 0.40 -4.98
CA ASP A 79 6.03 -0.06 -3.60
C ASP A 79 4.67 0.27 -2.98
N PHE A 80 3.91 1.21 -3.54
CA PHE A 80 2.58 1.59 -3.02
C PHE A 80 1.44 0.73 -3.58
N PHE A 81 1.72 -0.14 -4.56
CA PHE A 81 0.69 -0.92 -5.25
C PHE A 81 0.75 -2.40 -4.84
N VAL A 82 -0.43 -2.99 -4.68
CA VAL A 82 -0.54 -4.44 -4.52
C VAL A 82 -0.06 -5.07 -5.82
N ARG A 83 0.95 -5.95 -5.78
CA ARG A 83 1.32 -6.76 -6.94
C ARG A 83 0.12 -7.64 -7.29
N ALA A 84 -0.62 -7.25 -8.33
CA ALA A 84 -1.66 -8.09 -8.87
C ALA A 84 -1.01 -9.41 -9.30
N HIS A 85 -1.47 -10.53 -8.73
CA HIS A 85 -1.14 -11.83 -9.31
C HIS A 85 -1.52 -11.78 -10.79
N PRO A 86 -0.61 -12.15 -11.71
CA PRO A 86 -0.97 -12.18 -13.13
C PRO A 86 -2.20 -13.07 -13.25
N ARG A 87 -3.36 -12.48 -13.59
CA ARG A 87 -4.55 -13.27 -13.87
C ARG A 87 -4.12 -14.25 -14.94
N SER A 88 -4.07 -15.54 -14.60
CA SER A 88 -3.85 -16.61 -15.56
C SER A 88 -4.87 -16.39 -16.67
N ARG A 89 -4.40 -15.92 -17.82
CA ARG A 89 -5.27 -15.76 -18.98
C ARG A 89 -5.62 -17.17 -19.42
N SER A 90 -6.75 -17.70 -18.97
CA SER A 90 -7.44 -18.75 -19.71
C SER A 90 -7.83 -18.14 -21.06
N ARG A 91 -6.92 -18.22 -22.03
CA ARG A 91 -7.23 -18.02 -23.43
C ARG A 91 -8.05 -19.23 -23.86
N GLU A 92 -9.35 -19.20 -23.59
CA GLU A 92 -10.26 -20.00 -24.40
C GLU A 92 -10.62 -19.17 -25.62
N SER A 93 -9.95 -19.57 -26.70
CA SER A 93 -10.20 -19.15 -28.07
C SER A 93 -11.67 -19.37 -28.41
N CYS A 94 -12.48 -18.31 -28.43
CA CYS A 94 -13.77 -18.36 -29.11
C CYS A 94 -13.45 -18.42 -30.61
N GLY A 95 -13.57 -19.62 -31.20
CA GLY A 95 -13.42 -19.85 -32.62
C GLY A 95 -14.37 -18.96 -33.40
N ARG A 96 -13.84 -17.92 -34.05
CA ARG A 96 -14.49 -17.29 -35.19
C ARG A 96 -14.26 -18.22 -36.38
N SER A 97 -15.26 -19.04 -36.70
CA SER A 97 -15.45 -19.48 -38.08
C SER A 97 -16.78 -18.92 -38.54
N VAL A 98 -16.69 -17.87 -39.37
CA VAL A 98 -17.81 -17.35 -40.15
C VAL A 98 -17.79 -17.99 -41.53
N ALA A 99 -19.00 -18.24 -42.01
CA ALA A 99 -19.40 -18.97 -43.22
C ALA A 99 -18.65 -18.67 -44.52
N ALA A 100 -18.69 -19.65 -45.43
CA ALA A 100 -18.80 -19.46 -46.86
C ALA A 100 -20.01 -20.27 -47.36
#